data_AF-A0A961QPX1-F1
#
_entry.id   AF-A0A961QPX1-F1
#
_cell.length_a   1.000
_cell.length_b   1.000
_cell.length_c   1.000
_cell.angle_alpha   90.00
_cell.angle_beta   90.00
_cell.angle_gamma   90.00
#
_symmetry.space_group_name_H-M   'P 1'
#
loop_
_entity.id
_entity.type
_entity.pdbx_description
1 polymer ?
#
loop_
_entity_poly.entity_id
_entity_poly.type
_entity_poly.pdbx_seq_one_letter_code
_entity_poly.pdbx_strand_id
1 'polypeptide(L)'
;MGFSAITPPPRSQDAHETLLEFPDNRLLIDLCGEFDRNLAQIEHKLSVHILRRGNQLAVVGTPEAQAQASAVLTQLYARLEQGRPVDAAEIDAVIRMGDLGGDVVPLDEQLEMFAAGRYEIRTRKKQIEPRTEAQKHYVKHLFEHELAFGIGPAGTGK
;
A
#
# COMPACT_ATOMS: atom_id res chain seq x y z
N MET A 1 4.89 -5.28 57.02
CA MET A 1 4.13 -6.22 56.17
C MET A 1 3.19 -5.38 55.29
N GLY A 2 3.45 -4.98 54.05
CA GLY A 2 4.43 -5.41 53.06
C GLY A 2 3.81 -6.33 52.02
N PHE A 3 2.95 -5.81 51.12
CA PHE A 3 2.75 -6.26 49.73
C PHE A 3 2.06 -5.14 48.93
N SER A 4 2.85 -4.20 48.40
CA SER A 4 2.41 -3.40 47.25
C SER A 4 2.77 -4.24 46.03
N ALA A 5 1.79 -4.85 45.38
CA ALA A 5 2.00 -5.54 44.13
C ALA A 5 2.28 -4.47 43.06
N ILE A 6 3.56 -4.15 42.89
CA ILE A 6 4.05 -3.40 41.74
C ILE A 6 3.95 -4.37 40.57
N THR A 7 2.85 -4.31 39.83
CA THR A 7 2.78 -4.92 38.50
C THR A 7 3.98 -4.39 37.72
N PRO A 8 4.91 -5.26 37.27
CA PRO A 8 6.05 -4.78 36.49
C PRO A 8 5.52 -4.12 35.21
N PRO A 9 6.11 -2.99 34.77
CA PRO A 9 5.78 -2.45 33.46
C PRO A 9 6.04 -3.53 32.40
N PRO A 10 5.18 -3.66 31.37
CA PRO A 10 5.44 -4.60 30.28
C PRO A 10 6.84 -4.32 29.72
N ARG A 11 7.68 -5.35 29.68
CA ARG A 11 9.07 -5.23 29.26
C ARG A 11 9.11 -4.75 27.82
N SER A 12 9.76 -3.61 27.60
CA SER A 12 9.90 -2.90 26.32
C SER A 12 10.80 -3.59 25.29
N GLN A 13 10.94 -4.93 25.33
CA GLN A 13 11.95 -5.66 24.55
C GLN A 13 11.44 -6.80 23.66
N ASP A 14 10.13 -7.12 23.67
CA ASP A 14 9.59 -8.23 22.85
C ASP A 14 8.45 -7.81 21.89
N ALA A 15 8.19 -6.52 21.74
CA ALA A 15 7.32 -5.99 20.69
C ALA A 15 8.15 -5.05 19.83
N HIS A 16 8.81 -5.58 18.80
CA HIS A 16 9.36 -4.73 17.75
C HIS A 16 8.21 -3.86 17.24
N GLU A 17 8.38 -2.54 17.23
CA GLU A 17 7.45 -1.60 16.58
C GLU A 17 8.23 -0.84 15.49
N THR A 18 7.62 -0.68 14.32
CA THR A 18 8.16 0.17 13.24
C THR A 18 7.38 1.47 13.22
N LEU A 19 8.09 2.58 13.39
CA LEU A 19 7.50 3.91 13.42
C LEU A 19 7.63 4.56 12.04
N LEU A 20 6.50 5.01 11.48
CA LEU A 20 6.44 5.75 10.23
C LEU A 20 6.00 7.18 10.52
N GLU A 21 6.69 8.15 9.93
CA GLU A 21 6.35 9.57 10.07
C GLU A 21 5.85 10.12 8.74
N PHE A 22 4.73 10.85 8.79
CA PHE A 22 4.12 11.46 7.63
C PHE A 22 4.10 12.99 7.79
N PRO A 23 4.62 13.75 6.82
CA PRO A 23 4.76 15.21 6.96
C PRO A 23 3.42 15.96 6.80
N ASP A 24 2.49 15.47 5.97
CA ASP A 24 1.19 16.12 5.75
C ASP A 24 0.08 15.39 6.53
N ASN A 25 -0.40 16.04 7.58
CA ASN A 25 -1.49 15.53 8.41
C ASN A 25 -2.82 15.39 7.66
N ARG A 26 -3.05 16.16 6.60
CA ARG A 26 -4.27 16.05 5.78
C ARG A 26 -4.26 14.74 4.99
N LEU A 27 -3.14 14.45 4.33
CA LEU A 27 -2.95 13.19 3.62
C LEU A 27 -2.94 12.00 4.58
N LEU A 28 -2.39 12.17 5.79
CA LEU A 28 -2.47 11.13 6.83
C LEU A 28 -3.92 10.84 7.27
N ILE A 29 -4.80 11.85 7.33
CA ILE A 29 -6.23 11.63 7.62
C ILE A 29 -6.86 10.82 6.48
N ASP A 30 -6.59 11.18 5.23
CA ASP A 30 -7.11 10.45 4.06
C ASP A 30 -6.56 9.01 4.01
N LEU A 31 -5.30 8.81 4.38
CA LEU A 31 -4.66 7.49 4.50
C LEU A 31 -5.37 6.62 5.53
N CYS A 32 -5.66 7.15 6.71
CA CYS A 32 -6.40 6.44 7.75
C CYS A 32 -7.83 6.10 7.32
N GLY A 33 -8.44 6.98 6.53
CA GLY A 33 -9.82 6.86 6.10
C GLY A 33 -10.81 7.16 7.23
N GLU A 34 -12.10 7.17 6.86
CA GLU A 34 -13.17 7.45 7.82
C GLU A 34 -13.18 6.39 8.93
N PHE A 35 -13.18 6.85 10.19
CA PHE A 35 -13.12 5.99 11.38
C PHE A 35 -11.97 4.97 11.34
N ASP A 36 -10.81 5.34 10.78
CA ASP A 36 -9.62 4.50 10.62
C ASP A 36 -9.86 3.20 9.81
N ARG A 37 -10.91 3.17 8.97
CA ARG A 37 -11.30 1.97 8.20
C ARG A 37 -10.19 1.42 7.32
N ASN A 38 -9.34 2.29 6.77
CA ASN A 38 -8.26 1.86 5.89
C ASN A 38 -7.15 1.17 6.71
N LEU A 39 -6.85 1.71 7.91
CA LEU A 39 -5.91 1.06 8.83
C LEU A 39 -6.44 -0.30 9.25
N ALA A 40 -7.70 -0.39 9.66
CA ALA A 40 -8.34 -1.65 10.05
C ALA A 40 -8.28 -2.72 8.95
N GLN A 41 -8.44 -2.31 7.68
CA GLN A 41 -8.30 -3.20 6.53
C GLN A 41 -6.86 -3.73 6.37
N ILE A 42 -5.86 -2.86 6.52
CA ILE A 42 -4.44 -3.23 6.44
C ILE A 42 -4.07 -4.16 7.61
N GLU A 43 -4.48 -3.82 8.84
CA GLU A 43 -4.30 -4.63 10.05
C GLU A 43 -4.84 -6.05 9.86
N HIS A 44 -6.09 -6.18 9.41
CA HIS A 44 -6.72 -7.47 9.20
C HIS A 44 -6.02 -8.30 8.11
N LYS A 45 -5.56 -7.67 7.03
CA LYS A 45 -4.93 -8.39 5.90
C LYS A 45 -3.51 -8.82 6.18
N LEU A 46 -2.75 -8.01 6.91
CA LEU A 46 -1.34 -8.27 7.19
C LEU A 46 -1.09 -8.84 8.59
N SER A 47 -2.14 -9.03 9.39
CA SER A 47 -2.04 -9.50 10.78
C SER A 47 -1.10 -8.62 11.62
N VAL A 48 -1.26 -7.30 11.50
CA VAL A 48 -0.51 -6.28 12.28
C VAL A 48 -1.47 -5.42 13.10
N HIS A 49 -0.92 -4.69 14.06
CA HIS A 49 -1.60 -3.60 14.76
C HIS A 49 -0.97 -2.26 14.40
N ILE A 50 -1.78 -1.24 14.15
CA ILE A 50 -1.34 0.10 13.75
C ILE A 50 -1.89 1.11 14.76
N LEU A 51 -0.98 1.81 15.43
CA LEU A 51 -1.32 2.84 16.40
C LEU A 51 -1.01 4.22 15.83
N ARG A 52 -2.02 5.09 15.79
CA ARG A 52 -1.84 6.49 15.39
C ARG A 52 -1.33 7.33 16.56
N ARG A 53 -0.19 8.01 16.37
CA ARG A 53 0.44 8.92 17.34
C ARG A 53 0.76 10.25 16.66
N GLY A 54 -0.19 11.19 16.64
CA GLY A 54 -0.01 12.48 15.98
C GLY A 54 0.14 12.35 14.46
N ASN A 55 1.32 12.69 13.94
CA ASN A 55 1.72 12.54 12.54
C ASN A 55 2.45 11.22 12.25
N GLN A 56 2.49 10.31 13.23
CA GLN A 56 3.19 9.03 13.14
C GLN A 56 2.21 7.85 13.21
N LEU A 57 2.55 6.76 12.53
CA LEU A 57 1.92 5.46 12.66
C LEU A 57 2.93 4.46 13.20
N ALA A 58 2.64 3.83 14.34
CA ALA A 58 3.44 2.75 14.90
C ALA A 58 2.83 1.40 14.50
N VAL A 59 3.59 0.60 13.77
CA VAL A 59 3.20 -0.73 13.29
C VAL A 59 3.79 -1.80 14.20
N VAL A 60 2.96 -2.66 14.77
CA VAL A 60 3.33 -3.74 15.70
C VAL A 60 2.94 -5.07 15.09
N GLY A 61 3.85 -6.04 15.06
CA GLY A 61 3.61 -7.35 14.46
C GLY A 61 4.90 -8.15 14.33
N THR A 62 4.89 -9.19 13.48
CA THR A 62 6.13 -9.89 13.11
C THR A 62 7.00 -8.98 12.22
N PRO A 63 8.33 -9.13 12.23
CA PRO A 63 9.21 -8.28 11.41
C PRO A 63 8.85 -8.24 9.92
N GLU A 64 8.44 -9.38 9.36
CA GLU A 64 7.98 -9.50 7.96
C GLU A 64 6.69 -8.73 7.72
N ALA A 65 5.69 -8.91 8.60
CA ALA A 65 4.40 -8.23 8.49
C ALA A 65 4.54 -6.72 8.69
N GLN A 66 5.46 -6.29 9.56
CA GLN A 66 5.80 -4.88 9.75
C GLN A 66 6.43 -4.26 8.52
N ALA A 67 7.39 -4.94 7.89
CA ALA A 67 8.02 -4.49 6.66
C ALA A 67 6.98 -4.35 5.54
N GLN A 68 6.10 -5.34 5.39
CA GLN A 68 5.03 -5.32 4.39
C GLN A 68 4.02 -4.19 4.66
N ALA A 69 3.54 -4.04 5.89
CA ALA A 69 2.62 -2.98 6.26
C ALA A 69 3.23 -1.59 6.09
N SER A 70 4.51 -1.43 6.42
CA SER A 70 5.24 -0.17 6.23
C SER A 70 5.37 0.20 4.75
N ALA A 71 5.67 -0.78 3.91
CA ALA A 71 5.72 -0.58 2.46
C ALA A 71 4.34 -0.20 1.90
N VAL A 72 3.27 -0.86 2.34
CA VAL A 72 1.89 -0.56 1.92
C VAL A 72 1.49 0.85 2.35
N LEU A 73 1.71 1.23 3.61
CA LEU A 73 1.38 2.56 4.12
C LEU A 73 2.15 3.67 3.37
N THR A 74 3.42 3.45 3.09
CA THR A 74 4.26 4.39 2.33
C THR A 74 3.78 4.55 0.88
N GLN A 75 3.45 3.45 0.20
CA GLN A 75 2.92 3.48 -1.17
C GLN A 75 1.57 4.19 -1.26
N LEU A 76 0.66 3.91 -0.32
CA LEU A 76 -0.64 4.57 -0.26
C LEU A 76 -0.50 6.07 0.04
N TYR A 77 0.44 6.45 0.90
CA TYR A 77 0.73 7.86 1.18
C TYR A 77 1.29 8.59 -0.05
N ALA A 78 2.29 8.01 -0.74
CA ALA A 78 2.85 8.58 -1.96
C ALA A 78 1.79 8.78 -3.06
N ARG A 79 0.81 7.87 -3.12
CA ARG A 79 -0.34 7.99 -4.01
C ARG A 79 -1.24 9.19 -3.66
N LEU A 80 -1.48 9.43 -2.37
CA LEU A 80 -2.22 10.60 -1.90
C LEU A 80 -1.47 11.90 -2.20
N GLU A 81 -0.13 11.91 -2.10
CA GLU A 81 0.69 13.06 -2.50
C GLU A 81 0.53 13.42 -3.99
N GLN A 82 0.25 12.42 -4.84
CA GLN A 82 -0.05 12.61 -6.26
C GLN A 82 -1.51 13.05 -6.51
N GLY A 83 -2.30 13.31 -5.46
CA GLY A 83 -3.72 13.66 -5.57
C GLY A 83 -4.62 12.50 -5.98
N ARG A 84 -4.14 11.26 -5.89
CA ARG A 84 -4.90 10.06 -6.24
C ARG A 84 -5.58 9.50 -4.98
N PRO A 85 -6.91 9.30 -4.99
CA PRO A 85 -7.61 8.82 -3.79
C PRO A 85 -7.25 7.37 -3.46
N VAL A 86 -7.34 7.05 -2.16
CA VAL A 86 -7.19 5.69 -1.62
C VAL A 86 -8.58 5.17 -1.24
N ASP A 87 -8.98 4.07 -1.88
CA ASP A 87 -10.19 3.31 -1.55
C ASP A 87 -9.83 1.87 -1.13
N ALA A 88 -10.83 1.12 -0.65
CA ALA A 88 -10.62 -0.26 -0.21
C ALA A 88 -10.07 -1.18 -1.32
N ALA A 89 -10.41 -0.92 -2.58
CA ALA A 89 -9.93 -1.71 -3.71
C ALA A 89 -8.45 -1.41 -4.03
N GLU A 90 -8.00 -0.17 -3.77
CA GLU A 90 -6.61 0.23 -3.91
C GLU A 90 -5.73 -0.41 -2.83
N ILE A 91 -6.18 -0.41 -1.57
CA ILE A 91 -5.48 -1.10 -0.47
C ILE A 91 -5.28 -2.58 -0.83
N ASP A 92 -6.31 -3.22 -1.37
CA ASP A 92 -6.26 -4.61 -1.82
C ASP A 92 -5.31 -4.84 -3.00
N ALA A 93 -5.12 -3.84 -3.86
CA ALA A 93 -4.19 -3.93 -4.98
C ALA A 93 -2.75 -3.81 -4.49
N VAL A 94 -2.46 -2.82 -3.63
CA VAL A 94 -1.11 -2.58 -3.08
C VAL A 94 -0.63 -3.76 -2.23
N ILE A 95 -1.50 -4.31 -1.38
CA ILE A 95 -1.15 -5.50 -0.56
C ILE A 95 -0.82 -6.71 -1.45
N ARG A 96 -1.62 -6.99 -2.48
CA ARG A 96 -1.37 -8.11 -3.39
C ARG A 96 -0.11 -7.94 -4.22
N MET A 97 0.25 -6.72 -4.61
CA MET A 97 1.50 -6.46 -5.32
C MET A 97 2.73 -6.62 -4.41
N GLY A 98 2.62 -6.26 -3.12
CA GLY A 98 3.69 -6.48 -2.15
C GLY A 98 3.94 -7.95 -1.80
N ASP A 99 2.94 -8.82 -1.96
CA ASP A 99 3.00 -10.27 -1.66
C ASP A 99 3.71 -11.09 -2.76
N LEU A 100 3.87 -10.53 -3.97
CA LEU A 100 4.46 -11.24 -5.11
C LEU A 100 6.00 -11.35 -5.09
N GLY A 101 6.65 -11.06 -3.96
CA GLY A 101 8.04 -11.42 -3.69
C GLY A 101 9.01 -11.18 -4.86
N GLY A 102 9.46 -9.94 -5.05
CA GLY A 102 10.50 -9.65 -6.02
C GLY A 102 10.63 -8.16 -6.28
N ASP A 103 11.77 -7.62 -5.87
CA ASP A 103 12.26 -6.26 -6.09
C ASP A 103 11.40 -5.14 -5.48
N VAL A 104 11.95 -4.57 -4.41
CA VAL A 104 11.74 -3.16 -4.08
C VAL A 104 12.25 -2.38 -5.27
N VAL A 105 11.40 -2.18 -6.28
CA VAL A 105 11.68 -1.25 -7.37
C VAL A 105 11.93 0.08 -6.67
N PRO A 106 13.12 0.69 -6.83
CA PRO A 106 13.41 1.99 -6.25
C PRO A 106 12.26 2.93 -6.59
N LEU A 107 11.79 3.68 -5.59
CA LEU A 107 10.65 4.59 -5.71
C LEU A 107 10.80 5.45 -6.98
N ASP A 108 12.03 5.82 -7.31
CA ASP A 108 12.46 6.58 -8.49
C ASP A 108 12.11 5.91 -9.83
N GLU A 109 12.28 4.59 -9.94
CA GLU A 109 12.02 3.81 -11.16
C GLU A 109 10.52 3.54 -11.33
N GLN A 110 9.78 3.44 -10.21
CA GLN A 110 8.33 3.42 -10.20
C GLN A 110 7.76 4.81 -10.58
N LEU A 111 8.37 5.90 -10.10
CA LEU A 111 8.03 7.28 -10.45
C LEU A 111 8.25 7.57 -11.94
N GLU A 112 9.36 7.12 -12.55
CA GLU A 112 9.59 7.32 -13.99
C GLU A 112 8.54 6.62 -14.86
N MET A 113 8.05 5.44 -14.43
CA MET A 113 6.99 4.71 -15.12
C MET A 113 5.60 5.36 -15.01
N PHE A 114 5.28 6.03 -13.89
CA PHE A 114 4.02 6.77 -13.71
C PHE A 114 4.08 8.20 -14.27
N ALA A 115 5.24 8.85 -14.25
CA ALA A 115 5.45 10.20 -14.79
C ALA A 115 5.42 10.24 -16.32
N ALA A 116 5.83 9.14 -16.98
CA ALA A 116 5.61 8.97 -18.40
C ALA A 116 4.15 8.55 -18.62
N GLY A 117 3.22 9.51 -18.81
CA GLY A 117 1.81 9.29 -19.19
C GLY A 117 1.57 8.57 -20.54
N ARG A 118 2.45 7.63 -20.90
CA ARG A 118 2.47 6.83 -22.12
C ARG A 118 1.61 5.56 -22.02
N TYR A 119 1.23 5.13 -20.82
CA TYR A 119 0.45 3.89 -20.62
C TYR A 119 -0.89 4.13 -19.90
N GLU A 120 -1.46 5.32 -20.06
CA GLU A 120 -2.77 5.69 -19.50
C GLU A 120 -3.85 5.53 -20.57
N ILE A 121 -4.82 4.63 -20.35
CA ILE A 121 -5.97 4.48 -21.26
C ILE A 121 -7.15 5.24 -20.68
N ARG A 122 -7.49 6.38 -21.30
CA ARG A 122 -8.68 7.16 -20.93
C ARG A 122 -9.90 6.66 -21.69
N THR A 123 -10.85 6.07 -20.95
CA THR A 123 -12.19 5.77 -21.48
C THR A 123 -13.19 6.84 -21.06
N ARG A 124 -14.33 6.96 -21.76
CA ARG A 124 -15.38 7.97 -21.46
C ARG A 124 -15.94 7.92 -20.04
N LYS A 125 -15.77 6.80 -19.31
CA LYS A 125 -16.36 6.58 -17.97
C LYS A 125 -15.32 6.44 -16.86
N LYS A 126 -14.07 6.09 -17.18
CA LYS A 126 -13.04 5.81 -16.18
C LYS A 126 -11.64 5.84 -16.79
N GLN A 127 -10.67 6.31 -16.01
CA GLN A 127 -9.26 6.16 -16.27
C GLN A 127 -8.83 4.72 -15.94
N ILE A 128 -8.22 4.05 -16.90
CA ILE A 128 -7.75 2.67 -16.76
C ILE A 128 -6.22 2.71 -16.79
N GLU A 129 -5.62 2.23 -15.70
CA GLU A 129 -4.19 2.10 -15.56
C GLU A 129 -3.81 0.63 -15.32
N PRO A 130 -2.66 0.17 -15.86
CA PRO A 130 -2.16 -1.16 -15.59
C PRO A 130 -1.89 -1.34 -14.10
N ARG A 131 -2.43 -2.41 -13.50
CA ARG A 131 -2.31 -2.73 -12.07
C ARG A 131 -1.41 -3.93 -11.79
N THR A 132 -0.99 -4.67 -12.81
CA THR A 132 -0.12 -5.83 -12.67
C THR A 132 1.01 -5.76 -13.68
N GLU A 133 2.11 -6.46 -13.44
CA GLU A 133 3.24 -6.51 -14.40
C GLU A 133 2.78 -7.05 -15.76
N ALA A 134 1.94 -8.09 -15.76
CA ALA A 134 1.33 -8.62 -16.97
C ALA A 134 0.46 -7.57 -17.69
N GLN A 135 -0.29 -6.74 -16.96
CA GLN A 135 -1.07 -5.65 -17.55
C GLN A 135 -0.17 -4.54 -18.09
N LYS A 136 0.95 -4.23 -17.44
CA LYS A 136 1.94 -3.27 -17.96
C LYS A 136 2.52 -3.75 -19.28
N HIS A 137 2.98 -5.01 -19.32
CA HIS A 137 3.44 -5.62 -20.55
C HIS A 137 2.35 -5.60 -21.63
N TYR A 138 1.11 -5.94 -21.28
CA TYR A 138 0.00 -5.90 -22.22
C TYR A 138 -0.26 -4.49 -22.79
N VAL A 139 -0.32 -3.47 -21.93
CA VAL A 139 -0.54 -2.08 -22.36
C VAL A 139 0.64 -1.57 -23.19
N LYS A 140 1.88 -1.95 -22.85
CA LYS A 140 3.05 -1.65 -23.68
C LYS A 140 2.93 -2.22 -25.09
N HIS A 141 2.58 -3.51 -25.20
CA HIS A 141 2.37 -4.15 -26.51
C HIS A 141 1.20 -3.54 -27.28
N LEU A 142 0.18 -3.02 -26.61
CA LEU A 142 -0.95 -2.32 -27.24
C LEU A 142 -0.54 -1.02 -27.94
N PHE A 143 0.49 -0.32 -27.44
CA PHE A 143 1.02 0.90 -28.07
C PHE A 143 2.11 0.61 -29.12
N GLU A 144 2.85 -0.48 -28.97
CA GLU A 144 3.95 -0.86 -29.88
C GLU A 144 3.50 -1.65 -31.11
N HIS A 145 2.30 -2.27 -31.08
CA HIS A 145 1.80 -3.13 -32.15
C HIS A 145 0.39 -2.74 -32.61
N GLU A 146 0.13 -2.80 -33.91
CA GLU A 146 -1.19 -2.50 -34.49
C GLU A 146 -2.28 -3.51 -34.10
N LEU A 147 -1.88 -4.73 -33.71
CA LEU A 147 -2.80 -5.81 -33.33
C LEU A 147 -2.21 -6.63 -32.17
N ALA A 148 -2.95 -6.69 -31.07
CA ALA A 148 -2.61 -7.49 -29.89
C ALA A 148 -3.75 -8.47 -29.54
N PHE A 149 -3.41 -9.73 -29.27
CA PHE A 149 -4.37 -10.75 -28.84
C PHE A 149 -4.23 -11.05 -27.34
N GLY A 150 -5.26 -10.75 -26.56
CA GLY A 150 -5.32 -11.12 -25.15
C GLY A 150 -5.92 -12.53 -24.98
N ILE A 151 -5.12 -13.51 -24.56
CA ILE A 151 -5.59 -14.89 -24.29
C ILE A 151 -5.54 -15.19 -22.80
N GLY A 152 -6.65 -15.70 -22.24
CA GLY A 152 -6.70 -16.23 -20.88
C GLY A 152 -8.12 -16.57 -20.43
N PRO A 153 -8.29 -17.21 -19.27
CA PRO A 153 -9.60 -17.62 -18.76
C PRO A 153 -10.53 -16.43 -18.47
N ALA A 154 -11.83 -16.70 -18.36
CA ALA A 154 -12.83 -15.68 -18.05
C ALA A 154 -12.56 -15.07 -16.66
N GLY A 155 -12.67 -13.74 -16.53
CA GLY A 155 -12.51 -13.04 -15.25
C GLY A 155 -11.09 -12.59 -14.89
N THR A 156 -10.06 -12.84 -15.72
CA THR A 156 -8.67 -12.43 -15.40
C THR A 156 -8.34 -10.97 -15.69
N GLY A 157 -9.31 -10.16 -16.12
CA GLY A 157 -9.08 -8.74 -16.41
C GLY A 157 -8.03 -8.49 -17.50
N LYS A 158 -8.10 -9.26 -18.60
CA LYS A 158 -7.60 -8.82 -19.89
C LYS A 158 -8.35 -7.58 -20.35
#